data_AF-B9U299-F1
#
_entry.id   AF-B9U299-F1
#
_cell.length_a   1.000
_cell.length_b   1.000
_cell.length_c   1.000
_cell.angle_alpha   90.00
_cell.angle_beta   90.00
_cell.angle_gamma   90.00
#
_symmetry.space_group_name_H-M   'P 1'
#
loop_
_entity.id
_entity.type
_entity.pdbx_description
1 polymer ?
#
loop_
_entity_poly.entity_id
_entity_poly.type
_entity_poly.pdbx_seq_one_letter_code
_entity_poly.pdbx_strand_id
1 'polypeptide(L)'
;TKMITTNEYKDVIIEFLNNSNKKRIIFTINSGGQLYPSFNFPVKPRTKVAYFIRNTIPINLTDDNMLDSLMIGDLLPNPLANLSVLCDEVFFPLLNNTVNQVGWTSVIANDMKTESQEMRNGIAQMKGLVINRTIFPLPICMDEVMQAAPAIATGDISVVNPLMKHSLEFMVVK
;
A
#
# COMPACT_ATOMS: atom_id res chain seq x y z
N THR A 1 -22.61 14.08 -15.39
CA THR A 1 -24.05 14.26 -15.72
C THR A 1 -24.68 13.09 -16.50
N LYS A 2 -23.95 12.33 -17.34
CA LYS A 2 -24.49 11.15 -18.08
C LYS A 2 -24.72 9.86 -17.26
N MET A 3 -24.17 9.76 -16.04
CA MET A 3 -24.24 8.53 -15.24
C MET A 3 -25.55 8.40 -14.46
N ILE A 4 -26.11 9.52 -13.99
CA ILE A 4 -27.40 9.58 -13.28
C ILE A 4 -28.59 9.36 -14.24
N THR A 5 -28.38 9.56 -15.55
CA THR A 5 -29.42 9.40 -16.58
C THR A 5 -29.61 7.95 -17.05
N THR A 6 -28.69 7.04 -16.70
CA THR A 6 -28.83 5.61 -17.01
C THR A 6 -29.45 4.90 -15.81
N ASN A 7 -30.69 4.42 -15.95
CA ASN A 7 -31.46 3.86 -14.83
C ASN A 7 -30.71 2.74 -14.09
N GLU A 8 -30.05 1.83 -14.81
CA GLU A 8 -29.30 0.72 -14.21
C GLU A 8 -28.18 1.20 -13.27
N TYR A 9 -27.48 2.28 -13.62
CA TYR A 9 -26.40 2.83 -12.81
C TYR A 9 -26.91 3.55 -11.57
N LYS A 10 -28.06 4.21 -11.71
CA LYS A 10 -28.76 4.85 -10.60
C LYS A 10 -29.23 3.80 -9.59
N ASP A 11 -29.73 2.65 -10.05
CA ASP A 11 -30.21 1.57 -9.19
C ASP A 11 -29.07 1.01 -8.32
N VAL A 12 -27.87 0.82 -8.87
CA VAL A 12 -26.68 0.36 -8.10
C VAL A 12 -26.29 1.37 -7.01
N ILE A 13 -26.34 2.67 -7.31
CA ILE A 13 -26.05 3.72 -6.32
C ILE A 13 -27.11 3.73 -5.22
N ILE A 14 -28.39 3.70 -5.60
CA ILE A 14 -29.51 3.70 -4.65
C ILE A 14 -29.46 2.46 -3.76
N GLU A 15 -29.13 1.30 -4.33
CA GLU A 15 -28.94 0.06 -3.57
C GLU A 15 -27.80 0.22 -2.54
N PHE A 16 -26.67 0.83 -2.91
CA PHE A 16 -25.60 1.11 -1.95
C PHE A 16 -26.03 2.04 -0.83
N LEU A 17 -26.74 3.13 -1.15
CA LEU A 17 -27.18 4.15 -0.19
C LEU A 17 -28.21 3.58 0.79
N ASN A 18 -29.21 2.85 0.29
CA ASN A 18 -30.36 2.39 1.05
C ASN A 18 -30.18 1.01 1.72
N ASN A 19 -29.22 0.20 1.27
CA ASN A 19 -28.96 -1.11 1.88
C ASN A 19 -27.74 -1.04 2.81
N SER A 20 -28.01 -1.05 4.11
CA SER A 20 -26.99 -1.00 5.17
C SER A 20 -26.00 -2.16 5.14
N ASN A 21 -26.32 -3.26 4.46
CA ASN A 21 -25.46 -4.44 4.31
C ASN A 21 -24.50 -4.34 3.12
N LYS A 22 -24.67 -3.36 2.22
CA LYS A 22 -23.79 -3.19 1.06
C LYS A 22 -22.50 -2.51 1.47
N LYS A 23 -21.45 -3.34 1.66
CA LYS A 23 -20.12 -2.91 2.13
C LYS A 23 -19.51 -1.76 1.34
N ARG A 24 -19.61 -1.79 0.02
CA ARG A 24 -18.79 -0.93 -0.84
C ARG A 24 -19.47 -0.64 -2.17
N ILE A 25 -19.12 0.48 -2.75
CA ILE A 25 -19.37 0.81 -4.16
C ILE A 25 -18.07 1.32 -4.79
N ILE A 26 -17.84 0.92 -6.03
CA ILE A 26 -16.64 1.21 -6.81
C ILE A 26 -17.09 1.92 -8.08
N PHE A 27 -16.37 2.97 -8.46
CA PHE A 27 -16.57 3.69 -9.71
C PHE A 27 -15.34 3.55 -10.59
N THR A 28 -15.56 3.14 -11.84
CA THR A 28 -14.53 3.01 -12.87
C THR A 28 -14.90 3.85 -14.10
N ILE A 29 -13.93 4.15 -14.96
CA ILE A 29 -14.18 4.83 -16.23
C ILE A 29 -13.98 3.83 -17.37
N ASN A 30 -15.00 3.68 -18.22
CA ASN A 30 -14.93 2.83 -19.41
C ASN A 30 -14.16 3.54 -20.55
N SER A 31 -13.87 2.82 -21.64
CA SER A 31 -13.13 3.37 -22.79
C SER A 31 -13.80 4.58 -23.45
N GLY A 32 -15.11 4.76 -23.26
CA GLY A 32 -15.88 5.91 -23.75
C GLY A 32 -15.89 7.11 -22.79
N GLY A 33 -15.09 7.08 -21.71
CA GLY A 33 -15.04 8.16 -20.72
C GLY A 33 -16.26 8.22 -19.79
N GLN A 34 -17.11 7.19 -19.77
CA GLN A 34 -18.29 7.14 -18.91
C GLN A 34 -17.95 6.47 -17.58
N LEU A 35 -18.50 7.04 -16.50
CA LEU A 35 -18.39 6.49 -15.15
C LEU A 35 -19.35 5.29 -14.99
N TYR A 36 -18.83 4.19 -14.46
CA TYR A 36 -19.55 2.93 -14.27
C TYR A 36 -19.47 2.48 -12.80
N PRO A 37 -20.61 2.30 -12.10
CA PRO A 37 -20.66 1.82 -10.72
C PRO A 37 -20.68 0.29 -10.64
N SER A 38 -20.03 -0.29 -9.64
CA SER A 38 -20.08 -1.72 -9.33
C SER A 38 -19.85 -1.98 -7.84
N PHE A 39 -20.20 -3.18 -7.35
CA PHE A 39 -19.86 -3.61 -5.98
C PHE A 39 -18.53 -4.35 -5.89
N ASN A 40 -17.87 -4.59 -7.03
CA ASN A 40 -16.62 -5.33 -7.10
C ASN A 40 -15.53 -4.52 -7.79
N PHE A 41 -14.32 -4.59 -7.25
CA PHE A 41 -13.14 -4.06 -7.92
C PHE A 41 -12.94 -4.78 -9.26
N PRO A 42 -12.53 -4.06 -10.32
CA PRO A 42 -12.17 -4.68 -11.58
C PRO A 42 -10.95 -5.59 -11.37
N VAL A 43 -10.94 -6.76 -12.02
CA VAL A 43 -9.81 -7.72 -11.93
C VAL A 43 -8.51 -7.08 -12.45
N LYS A 44 -8.59 -6.23 -13.47
CA LYS A 44 -7.46 -5.48 -14.04
C LYS A 44 -7.87 -4.03 -14.30
N PRO A 45 -7.67 -3.10 -13.34
CA PRO A 45 -7.98 -1.69 -13.55
C PRO A 45 -7.06 -1.09 -14.62
N ARG A 46 -7.65 -0.60 -15.71
CA ARG A 46 -6.94 0.13 -16.78
C ARG A 46 -6.89 1.63 -16.53
N THR A 47 -7.83 2.12 -15.72
CA THR A 47 -8.01 3.53 -15.37
C THR A 47 -8.08 3.66 -13.86
N LYS A 48 -8.02 4.91 -13.39
CA LYS A 48 -8.25 5.24 -11.99
C LYS A 48 -9.60 4.70 -11.53
N VAL A 49 -9.62 4.11 -10.36
CA VAL A 49 -10.80 3.60 -9.67
C VAL A 49 -11.05 4.47 -8.44
N ALA A 50 -12.30 4.86 -8.19
CA ALA A 50 -12.70 5.48 -6.92
C ALA A 50 -13.55 4.47 -6.13
N TYR A 51 -13.37 4.41 -4.82
CA TYR A 51 -14.12 3.50 -3.96
C TYR A 51 -14.67 4.22 -2.73
N PHE A 52 -15.81 3.72 -2.27
CA PHE A 52 -16.45 4.11 -1.02
C PHE A 52 -16.78 2.82 -0.28
N ILE A 53 -16.18 2.64 0.90
CA ILE A 53 -16.29 1.41 1.69
C ILE A 53 -16.80 1.79 3.07
N ARG A 54 -17.85 1.14 3.56
CA ARG A 54 -18.35 1.33 4.92
C ARG A 54 -17.33 0.85 5.94
N ASN A 55 -17.07 1.69 6.94
CA ASN A 55 -16.17 1.37 8.05
C ASN A 55 -16.72 0.18 8.88
N THR A 56 -18.03 0.13 9.06
CA THR A 56 -18.75 -0.94 9.77
C THR A 56 -19.98 -1.38 8.98
N ILE A 57 -20.45 -2.60 9.23
CA ILE A 57 -21.65 -3.16 8.60
C ILE A 57 -22.43 -3.93 9.67
N PRO A 58 -23.75 -3.72 9.79
CA PRO A 58 -24.58 -2.79 9.00
C PRO A 58 -24.47 -1.34 9.49
N ILE A 59 -24.61 -0.37 8.57
CA ILE A 59 -24.77 1.05 8.92
C ILE A 59 -25.68 1.75 7.91
N ASN A 60 -26.61 2.59 8.35
CA ASN A 60 -27.44 3.41 7.44
C ASN A 60 -26.69 4.70 7.12
N LEU A 61 -26.58 5.07 5.84
CA LEU A 61 -25.99 6.36 5.47
C LEU A 61 -27.06 7.44 5.57
N THR A 62 -26.71 8.51 6.26
CA THR A 62 -27.45 9.77 6.29
C THR A 62 -26.53 10.88 5.82
N ASP A 63 -27.09 12.02 5.45
CA ASP A 63 -26.29 13.18 5.04
C ASP A 63 -25.30 13.62 6.12
N ASP A 64 -25.68 13.47 7.40
CA ASP A 64 -24.85 13.84 8.55
C ASP A 64 -23.69 12.88 8.82
N ASN A 65 -23.85 11.58 8.55
CA ASN A 65 -22.88 10.56 8.96
C ASN A 65 -22.01 10.03 7.81
N MET A 66 -22.30 10.42 6.57
CA MET A 66 -21.77 9.75 5.39
C MET A 66 -20.23 9.79 5.31
N LEU A 67 -19.62 10.95 5.62
CA LEU A 67 -18.17 11.11 5.55
C LEU A 67 -17.42 10.32 6.63
N ASP A 68 -18.00 10.24 7.84
CA ASP A 68 -17.39 9.51 8.95
C ASP A 68 -17.64 7.99 8.86
N SER A 69 -18.71 7.59 8.16
CA SER A 69 -19.10 6.19 8.00
C SER A 69 -18.40 5.49 6.83
N LEU A 70 -17.74 6.23 5.95
CA LEU A 70 -17.13 5.73 4.73
C LEU A 70 -15.61 5.98 4.70
N MET A 71 -14.86 4.92 4.41
CA MET A 71 -13.53 5.02 3.86
C MET A 71 -13.65 5.36 2.37
N ILE A 72 -13.21 6.57 2.02
CA ILE A 72 -13.25 7.10 0.66
C ILE A 72 -11.82 7.17 0.13
N GLY A 73 -11.60 6.63 -1.07
CA GLY A 73 -10.29 6.70 -1.69
C GLY A 73 -10.29 6.29 -3.14
N ASP A 74 -9.09 6.21 -3.70
CA ASP A 74 -8.85 5.86 -5.07
C ASP A 74 -7.73 4.81 -5.22
N LEU A 75 -7.72 4.16 -6.38
CA LEU A 75 -6.71 3.18 -6.77
C LEU A 75 -6.30 3.47 -8.21
N LEU A 76 -5.00 3.73 -8.42
CA LEU A 76 -4.43 3.89 -9.75
C LEU A 76 -4.34 2.53 -10.47
N PRO A 77 -4.16 2.51 -11.81
CA PRO A 77 -3.79 1.30 -12.52
C PRO A 77 -2.55 0.63 -11.90
N ASN A 78 -2.38 -0.67 -12.12
CA ASN A 78 -1.29 -1.48 -11.56
C ASN A 78 -1.23 -1.48 -10.01
N PRO A 79 -2.22 -2.10 -9.33
CA PRO A 79 -2.31 -2.08 -7.85
C PRO A 79 -1.05 -2.59 -7.14
N LEU A 80 -0.36 -3.58 -7.70
CA LEU A 80 0.89 -4.10 -7.14
C LEU A 80 2.04 -3.09 -7.20
N ALA A 81 2.11 -2.28 -8.27
CA ALA A 81 3.09 -1.22 -8.36
C ALA A 81 2.79 -0.11 -7.33
N ASN A 82 1.52 0.25 -7.17
CA ASN A 82 1.09 1.22 -6.15
C ASN A 82 1.41 0.72 -4.74
N LEU A 83 1.13 -0.56 -4.46
CA LEU A 83 1.45 -1.17 -3.17
C LEU A 83 2.95 -1.18 -2.88
N SER A 84 3.78 -1.45 -3.90
CA SER A 84 5.24 -1.34 -3.78
C SER A 84 5.67 0.06 -3.36
N VAL A 85 5.13 1.10 -4.01
CA VAL A 85 5.45 2.50 -3.64
C VAL A 85 4.93 2.84 -2.23
N LEU A 86 3.71 2.43 -1.88
CA LEU A 86 3.15 2.68 -0.53
C LEU A 86 3.96 1.97 0.55
N CYS A 87 4.45 0.76 0.27
CA CYS A 87 5.33 0.03 1.18
C CYS A 87 6.59 0.83 1.48
N ASP A 88 7.31 1.27 0.45
CA ASP A 88 8.59 1.93 0.60
C ASP A 88 8.48 3.37 1.14
N GLU A 89 7.50 4.15 0.64
CA GLU A 89 7.42 5.59 0.91
C GLU A 89 6.51 5.94 2.10
N VAL A 90 5.60 5.04 2.49
CA VAL A 90 4.62 5.32 3.55
C VAL A 90 4.77 4.34 4.71
N PHE A 91 4.53 3.05 4.47
CA PHE A 91 4.46 2.08 5.57
C PHE A 91 5.81 1.86 6.24
N PHE A 92 6.87 1.65 5.45
CA PHE A 92 8.20 1.41 5.98
C PHE A 92 8.71 2.57 6.86
N PRO A 93 8.71 3.84 6.43
CA PRO A 93 9.12 4.95 7.28
C PRO A 93 8.17 5.20 8.44
N LEU A 94 6.85 5.01 8.25
CA LEU A 94 5.88 5.18 9.33
C LEU A 94 6.15 4.23 10.50
N LEU A 95 6.52 2.98 10.20
CA LEU A 95 6.74 1.92 11.18
C LEU A 95 8.15 1.92 11.78
N ASN A 96 9.16 2.39 11.04
CA ASN A 96 10.57 2.34 11.45
C ASN A 96 11.14 3.67 11.96
N ASN A 97 10.37 4.76 11.91
CA ASN A 97 10.79 6.03 12.47
C ASN A 97 10.72 6.00 14.00
N THR A 98 11.87 6.22 14.66
CA THR A 98 11.99 6.22 16.13
C THR A 98 11.08 7.24 16.82
N VAL A 99 10.74 8.35 16.15
CA VAL A 99 9.78 9.35 16.65
C VAL A 99 8.35 8.78 16.73
N ASN A 100 8.00 7.85 15.84
CA ASN A 100 6.71 7.18 15.84
C ASN A 100 6.66 5.98 16.79
N GLN A 101 7.81 5.56 17.34
CA GLN A 101 7.96 4.38 18.20
C GLN A 101 8.02 4.76 19.69
N VAL A 102 7.57 5.96 20.06
CA VAL A 102 7.54 6.39 21.48
C VAL A 102 6.69 5.41 22.29
N GLY A 103 7.28 4.85 23.34
CA GLY A 103 6.64 3.84 24.21
C GLY A 103 6.86 2.39 23.76
N TRP A 104 7.49 2.14 22.61
CA TRP A 104 7.84 0.78 22.19
C TRP A 104 9.11 0.31 22.93
N THR A 105 9.14 -0.96 23.32
CA THR A 105 10.38 -1.59 23.77
C THR A 105 11.30 -1.86 22.59
N SER A 106 12.60 -2.03 22.84
CA SER A 106 13.57 -2.39 21.80
C SER A 106 13.20 -3.69 21.09
N VAL A 107 12.56 -4.63 21.80
CA VAL A 107 12.06 -5.88 21.22
C VAL A 107 10.99 -5.61 20.17
N ILE A 108 9.98 -4.79 20.49
CA ILE A 108 8.89 -4.46 19.56
C ILE A 108 9.43 -3.68 18.35
N ALA A 109 10.32 -2.72 18.57
CA ALA A 109 10.91 -1.94 17.49
C ALA A 109 11.71 -2.83 16.51
N ASN A 110 12.50 -3.77 17.03
CA ASN A 110 13.27 -4.71 16.20
C ASN A 110 12.36 -5.71 15.47
N ASP A 111 11.30 -6.16 16.11
CA ASP A 111 10.30 -7.05 15.49
C ASP A 111 9.61 -6.33 14.33
N MET A 112 9.15 -5.09 14.55
CA MET A 112 8.53 -4.28 13.50
C MET A 112 9.48 -3.99 12.33
N LYS A 113 10.77 -3.75 12.61
CA LYS A 113 11.81 -3.61 11.58
C LYS A 113 11.91 -4.87 10.73
N THR A 114 11.88 -6.04 11.36
CA THR A 114 11.94 -7.34 10.67
C THR A 114 10.68 -7.60 9.84
N GLU A 115 9.49 -7.43 10.42
CA GLU A 115 8.22 -7.68 9.73
C GLU A 115 7.99 -6.73 8.54
N SER A 116 8.32 -5.44 8.70
CA SER A 116 8.23 -4.48 7.60
C SER A 116 9.23 -4.78 6.47
N GLN A 117 10.41 -5.33 6.79
CA GLN A 117 11.35 -5.82 5.79
C GLN A 117 10.83 -7.05 5.04
N GLU A 118 10.24 -8.02 5.74
CA GLU A 118 9.63 -9.19 5.10
C GLU A 118 8.47 -8.80 4.19
N MET A 119 7.65 -7.82 4.59
CA MET A 119 6.62 -7.23 3.73
C MET A 119 7.21 -6.65 2.44
N ARG A 120 8.29 -5.85 2.55
CA ARG A 120 8.99 -5.27 1.40
C ARG A 120 9.57 -6.35 0.48
N ASN A 121 10.20 -7.37 1.06
CA ASN A 121 10.75 -8.53 0.34
C ASN A 121 9.65 -9.26 -0.44
N GLY A 122 8.52 -9.57 0.21
CA GLY A 122 7.39 -10.27 -0.42
C GLY A 122 6.77 -9.48 -1.57
N ILE A 123 6.59 -8.17 -1.41
CA ILE A 123 6.06 -7.30 -2.46
C ILE A 123 7.03 -7.21 -3.65
N ALA A 124 8.34 -7.08 -3.39
CA ALA A 124 9.36 -7.07 -4.44
C ALA A 124 9.37 -8.37 -5.26
N GLN A 125 9.30 -9.53 -4.59
CA GLN A 125 9.21 -10.83 -5.23
C GLN A 125 7.94 -10.96 -6.09
N MET A 126 6.77 -10.61 -5.55
CA MET A 126 5.52 -10.64 -6.31
C MET A 126 5.57 -9.72 -7.54
N LYS A 127 6.09 -8.50 -7.37
CA LYS A 127 6.27 -7.54 -8.46
C LYS A 127 7.18 -8.13 -9.53
N GLY A 128 8.26 -8.77 -9.14
CA GLY A 128 9.18 -9.46 -10.02
C GLY A 128 8.55 -10.59 -10.82
N LEU A 129 7.77 -11.45 -10.16
CA LEU A 129 7.01 -12.53 -10.79
C LEU A 129 6.02 -11.99 -11.83
N VAL A 130 5.29 -10.92 -11.51
CA VAL A 130 4.30 -10.32 -12.42
C VAL A 130 4.94 -9.71 -13.66
N ILE A 131 6.16 -9.15 -13.55
CA ILE A 131 6.88 -8.56 -14.68
C ILE A 131 7.87 -9.52 -15.36
N ASN A 132 7.95 -10.77 -14.90
CA ASN A 132 8.94 -11.77 -15.31
C ASN A 132 10.40 -11.27 -15.19
N ARG A 133 10.74 -10.58 -14.09
CA ARG A 133 12.11 -10.16 -13.77
C ARG A 133 12.38 -10.32 -12.29
N THR A 134 13.56 -10.80 -11.92
CA THR A 134 13.96 -10.80 -10.52
C THR A 134 14.17 -9.36 -10.03
N ILE A 135 13.56 -9.01 -8.90
CA ILE A 135 13.77 -7.74 -8.22
C ILE A 135 14.49 -8.04 -6.91
N PHE A 136 15.66 -7.44 -6.73
CA PHE A 136 16.42 -7.55 -5.48
C PHE A 136 15.89 -6.54 -4.47
N PRO A 137 15.29 -6.98 -3.34
CA PRO A 137 14.87 -6.07 -2.30
C PRO A 137 16.09 -5.50 -1.55
N LEU A 138 16.01 -4.24 -1.11
CA LEU A 138 17.09 -3.62 -0.35
C LEU A 138 17.25 -4.26 1.05
N PRO A 139 18.47 -4.32 1.60
CA PRO A 139 18.71 -4.90 2.92
C PRO A 139 18.14 -4.01 4.02
N ILE A 140 17.86 -4.63 5.17
CA ILE A 140 17.33 -3.95 6.36
C ILE A 140 18.30 -2.90 6.94
N CYS A 141 19.59 -3.08 6.67
CA CYS A 141 20.66 -2.19 7.12
C CYS A 141 21.08 -1.19 6.04
N MET A 142 20.32 -1.03 4.94
CA MET A 142 20.74 -0.16 3.83
C MET A 142 20.98 1.27 4.31
N ASP A 143 20.13 1.80 5.18
CA ASP A 143 20.29 3.16 5.71
C ASP A 143 21.58 3.30 6.52
N GLU A 144 21.89 2.32 7.36
CA GLU A 144 23.12 2.27 8.16
C GLU A 144 24.35 2.16 7.25
N VAL A 145 24.27 1.35 6.19
CA VAL A 145 25.31 1.22 5.15
C VAL A 145 25.51 2.54 4.41
N MET A 146 24.43 3.23 4.03
CA MET A 146 24.50 4.52 3.35
C MET A 146 25.10 5.62 4.23
N GLN A 147 24.79 5.61 5.54
CA GLN A 147 25.39 6.53 6.50
C GLN A 147 26.88 6.26 6.72
N ALA A 148 27.30 4.99 6.75
CA ALA A 148 28.70 4.61 6.92
C ALA A 148 29.54 4.79 5.64
N ALA A 149 28.91 4.79 4.46
CA ALA A 149 29.59 4.80 3.16
C ALA A 149 30.65 5.92 2.99
N PRO A 150 30.42 7.19 3.40
CA PRO A 150 31.43 8.24 3.28
C PRO A 150 32.67 7.96 4.13
N ALA A 151 32.51 7.46 5.35
CA ALA A 151 33.63 7.14 6.25
C ALA A 151 34.45 5.94 5.71
N ILE A 152 33.76 4.91 5.20
CA ILE A 152 34.39 3.77 4.54
C ILE A 152 35.22 4.23 3.33
N ALA A 153 34.70 5.14 2.51
CA ALA A 153 35.41 5.67 1.35
C ALA A 153 36.69 6.44 1.73
N THR A 154 36.72 7.04 2.92
CA THR A 154 37.93 7.69 3.47
C THR A 154 38.92 6.72 4.14
N GLY A 155 38.61 5.42 4.15
CA GLY A 155 39.46 4.36 4.69
C GLY A 155 39.18 4.02 6.16
N ASP A 156 38.16 4.60 6.78
CA ASP A 156 37.73 4.20 8.13
C ASP A 156 36.85 2.96 8.05
N ILE A 157 37.43 1.80 8.36
CA ILE A 157 36.73 0.51 8.37
C ILE A 157 36.09 0.25 9.74
N SER A 158 36.39 1.06 10.77
CA SER A 158 35.85 0.87 12.12
C SER A 158 34.34 1.09 12.21
N VAL A 159 33.77 1.83 11.25
CA VAL A 159 32.33 2.06 11.13
C VAL A 159 31.56 0.85 10.58
N VAL A 160 32.24 -0.18 10.07
CA VAL A 160 31.60 -1.38 9.51
C VAL A 160 31.19 -2.33 10.64
N ASN A 161 29.88 -2.51 10.80
CA ASN A 161 29.32 -3.50 11.72
C ASN A 161 29.25 -4.89 11.05
N PRO A 162 29.61 -5.99 11.75
CA PRO A 162 29.40 -7.36 11.28
C PRO A 162 27.99 -7.65 10.74
N LEU A 163 26.95 -7.03 11.31
CA LEU A 163 25.57 -7.15 10.84
C LEU A 163 25.39 -6.57 9.43
N MET A 164 25.97 -5.40 9.15
CA MET A 164 25.92 -4.80 7.80
C MET A 164 26.56 -5.72 6.77
N LYS A 165 27.73 -6.27 7.09
CA LYS A 165 28.45 -7.22 6.23
C LYS A 165 27.59 -8.46 5.95
N HIS A 166 27.09 -9.11 7.00
CA HIS A 166 26.30 -10.33 6.85
C HIS A 166 25.01 -10.09 6.06
N SER A 167 24.31 -8.96 6.31
CA SER A 167 23.10 -8.60 5.58
C SER A 167 23.35 -8.38 4.08
N LEU A 168 24.49 -7.78 3.71
CA LEU A 168 24.88 -7.61 2.30
C LEU A 168 25.31 -8.92 1.65
N GLU A 169 26.09 -9.75 2.34
CA GLU A 169 26.50 -11.08 1.84
C GLU A 169 25.28 -11.97 1.57
N PHE A 170 24.29 -11.96 2.48
CA PHE A 170 23.08 -12.74 2.34
C PHE A 170 22.24 -12.35 1.11
N MET A 171 22.31 -11.09 0.68
CA MET A 171 21.61 -10.64 -0.53
C MET A 171 22.27 -11.08 -1.83
N VAL A 172 23.59 -11.25 -1.85
CA VAL A 172 24.34 -11.66 -3.06
C VAL A 172 24.24 -13.17 -3.28
N VAL A 173 24.10 -13.95 -2.20
CA VAL A 173 24.11 -15.41 -2.24
C VAL A 173 22.73 -16.02 -2.52
N LYS A 174 21.64 -15.26 -2.37
CA LYS A 174 20.26 -15.72 -2.58
C LYS A 174 19.76 -15.53 -4.02
#